data_AF-A0A5Q0TNK7-F1
#
_entry.id   AF-A0A5Q0TNK7-F1
#
_cell.length_a   1.000
_cell.length_b   1.000
_cell.length_c   1.000
_cell.angle_alpha   90.00
_cell.angle_beta   90.00
_cell.angle_gamma   90.00
#
_symmetry.space_group_name_H-M   'P 1'
#
loop_
_entity.id
_entity.type
_entity.pdbx_description
1 polymer ?
#
loop_
_entity_poly.entity_id
_entity_poly.type
_entity_poly.pdbx_seq_one_letter_code
_entity_poly.pdbx_strand_id
1 'polypeptide(L)'
;MGVKDEVKYVEIVYRGIFQKRLAKYIAEGIVYTAREMGRPALSFGRYGDSPERNGVPAKYYVGIGDNVNEEDLIGYSTRVEPDLVDAIIVLDDTLLKGVESWAWQGVQPINLKLKSNGTMLVTSTKRINELLKMIPKKDFNWTLGVVNTQPSFSGLWAFKDDLTMEKVWGGLAKLRPDIIDLDHLIKYVSKKQDADKRISTVKEAYSSVDYRTVMKGEGIDFVYNPPRLLTWQEMLEGTVIPAVPRGKRNELFKRGTTKFERPTVDFDICIKCKLCWIYCPDECFDETPDGYYDIAYDYCVGCGICADVCPVKDCIVMVDESMFTDYRRPYEMWKENKIKYKEWLKSVRQARKERVYVPGLGR
;
A
#
# COMPACT_ATOMS: atom_id res chain seq x y z
N MET A 1 -0.77 -30.07 -20.84
CA MET A 1 -1.20 -30.62 -19.53
C MET A 1 -0.76 -29.62 -18.48
N GLY A 2 -1.69 -28.82 -17.95
CA GLY A 2 -1.37 -27.78 -16.97
C GLY A 2 -0.96 -28.43 -15.65
N VAL A 3 0.23 -28.08 -15.15
CA VAL A 3 0.60 -28.35 -13.76
C VAL A 3 -0.48 -27.65 -12.92
N LYS A 4 -1.31 -28.42 -12.21
CA LYS A 4 -2.19 -27.84 -11.20
C LYS A 4 -1.26 -27.15 -10.21
N ASP A 5 -1.47 -25.86 -9.96
CA ASP A 5 -0.73 -25.14 -8.94
C ASP A 5 -0.91 -25.87 -7.61
N GLU A 6 0.15 -26.52 -7.13
CA GLU A 6 0.15 -27.32 -5.91
C GLU A 6 -0.12 -26.48 -4.64
N VAL A 7 0.20 -25.17 -4.74
CA VAL A 7 0.07 -24.18 -3.70
C VAL A 7 -0.65 -22.94 -4.24
N LYS A 8 -1.66 -22.48 -3.51
CA LYS A 8 -2.28 -21.17 -3.72
C LYS A 8 -1.61 -20.12 -2.84
N TYR A 9 -1.40 -18.94 -3.40
CA TYR A 9 -0.79 -17.83 -2.67
C TYR A 9 -1.72 -16.63 -2.54
N VAL A 10 -1.79 -16.07 -1.33
CA VAL A 10 -2.39 -14.75 -1.06
C VAL A 10 -1.27 -13.78 -0.74
N GLU A 11 -1.18 -12.68 -1.48
CA GLU A 11 -0.33 -11.52 -1.17
C GLU A 11 -1.16 -10.49 -0.42
N ILE A 12 -0.71 -10.05 0.75
CA ILE A 12 -1.30 -8.96 1.52
C ILE A 12 -0.33 -7.78 1.46
N VAL A 13 -0.74 -6.71 0.80
CA VAL A 13 0.03 -5.47 0.64
C VAL A 13 -0.48 -4.43 1.62
N TYR A 14 0.42 -3.87 2.40
CA TYR A 14 0.08 -3.02 3.54
C TYR A 14 1.11 -1.91 3.77
N ARG A 15 0.73 -0.90 4.56
CA ARG A 15 1.64 0.15 5.03
C ARG A 15 2.49 -0.36 6.20
N GLY A 16 3.80 -0.43 6.00
CA GLY A 16 4.76 -0.85 7.03
C GLY A 16 4.58 -0.09 8.34
N ILE A 17 4.72 -0.80 9.46
CA ILE A 17 4.37 -0.35 10.83
C ILE A 17 2.87 -0.06 11.01
N PHE A 18 2.28 0.83 10.20
CA PHE A 18 0.90 1.31 10.34
C PHE A 18 -0.16 0.21 10.24
N GLN A 19 0.13 -0.84 9.46
CA GLN A 19 -0.78 -1.94 9.20
C GLN A 19 -0.16 -3.31 9.45
N LYS A 20 1.03 -3.36 10.06
CA LYS A 20 1.78 -4.60 10.29
C LYS A 20 0.97 -5.67 11.03
N ARG A 21 0.38 -5.28 12.17
CA ARG A 21 -0.41 -6.20 12.99
C ARG A 21 -1.69 -6.62 12.27
N LEU A 22 -2.34 -5.69 11.56
CA LEU A 22 -3.52 -5.97 10.76
C LEU A 22 -3.23 -7.01 9.66
N ALA A 23 -2.18 -6.81 8.87
CA ALA A 23 -1.77 -7.75 7.82
C ALA A 23 -1.43 -9.13 8.39
N LYS A 24 -0.67 -9.18 9.50
CA LYS A 24 -0.35 -10.42 10.19
C LYS A 24 -1.62 -11.15 10.67
N TYR A 25 -2.55 -10.46 11.33
CA TYR A 25 -3.77 -11.11 11.82
C TYR A 25 -4.66 -11.57 10.68
N ILE A 26 -4.80 -10.79 9.60
CA ILE A 26 -5.50 -11.23 8.39
C ILE A 26 -4.88 -12.53 7.86
N ALA A 27 -3.55 -12.58 7.74
CA ALA A 27 -2.83 -13.77 7.30
C ALA A 27 -3.06 -14.98 8.21
N GLU A 28 -2.99 -14.79 9.54
CA GLU A 28 -3.30 -15.83 10.52
C GLU A 28 -4.72 -16.38 10.35
N GLY A 29 -5.71 -15.50 10.20
CA GLY A 29 -7.10 -15.94 9.99
C GLY A 29 -7.28 -16.77 8.72
N ILE A 30 -6.59 -16.42 7.64
CA ILE A 30 -6.58 -17.21 6.40
C ILE A 30 -5.94 -18.58 6.65
N VAL A 31 -4.77 -18.62 7.30
CA VAL A 31 -4.06 -19.87 7.62
C VAL A 31 -4.91 -20.81 8.48
N TYR A 32 -5.47 -20.30 9.58
CA TYR A 32 -6.27 -21.11 10.49
C TYR A 32 -7.54 -21.61 9.82
N THR A 33 -8.19 -20.78 9.00
CA THR A 33 -9.38 -21.20 8.26
C THR A 33 -9.04 -22.28 7.23
N ALA A 34 -7.96 -22.12 6.47
CA ALA A 34 -7.51 -23.13 5.51
C ALA A 34 -7.14 -24.47 6.20
N ARG A 35 -6.51 -24.41 7.37
CA ARG A 35 -6.21 -25.61 8.19
C ARG A 35 -7.47 -26.30 8.69
N GLU A 36 -8.50 -25.53 9.09
CA GLU A 36 -9.81 -26.09 9.45
C GLU A 36 -10.50 -26.76 8.24
N MET A 37 -10.23 -26.30 7.01
CA MET A 37 -10.65 -26.96 5.77
C MET A 37 -9.80 -28.21 5.42
N GLY A 38 -8.86 -28.60 6.28
CA GLY A 38 -8.00 -29.78 6.07
C GLY A 38 -6.80 -29.55 5.15
N ARG A 39 -6.42 -28.28 4.89
CA ARG A 39 -5.32 -27.93 4.00
C ARG A 39 -4.11 -27.41 4.76
N PRO A 40 -2.90 -27.92 4.51
CA PRO A 40 -1.69 -27.30 5.04
C PRO A 40 -1.60 -25.84 4.62
N ALA A 41 -1.34 -24.96 5.58
CA ALA A 41 -1.21 -23.53 5.33
C ALA A 41 -0.19 -22.93 6.29
N LEU A 42 0.51 -21.91 5.79
CA LEU A 42 1.45 -21.11 6.57
C LEU A 42 1.48 -19.67 6.05
N SER A 43 2.04 -18.76 6.83
CA SER A 43 2.20 -17.36 6.42
C SER A 43 3.58 -16.83 6.76
N PHE A 44 4.09 -15.91 5.94
CA PHE A 44 5.44 -15.35 6.07
C PHE A 44 5.48 -13.92 5.55
N GLY A 45 6.29 -13.07 6.19
CA GLY A 45 6.56 -11.71 5.70
C GLY A 45 7.62 -11.72 4.61
N ARG A 46 7.57 -10.74 3.70
CA ARG A 46 8.66 -10.53 2.75
C ARG A 46 9.92 -10.09 3.50
N TYR A 47 11.00 -10.87 3.36
CA TYR A 47 12.25 -10.61 4.08
C TYR A 47 12.83 -9.21 3.82
N GLY A 48 12.78 -8.73 2.57
CA GLY A 48 13.30 -7.41 2.16
C GLY A 48 12.58 -6.22 2.80
N ASP A 49 11.41 -6.40 3.40
CA ASP A 49 10.72 -5.34 4.13
C ASP A 49 11.12 -5.28 5.61
N SER A 50 11.91 -6.23 6.10
CA SER A 50 12.37 -6.27 7.49
C SER A 50 13.72 -5.56 7.65
N PRO A 51 13.89 -4.69 8.67
CA PRO A 51 12.85 -4.17 9.55
C PRO A 51 11.93 -3.19 8.82
N GLU A 52 10.64 -3.24 9.11
CA GLU A 52 9.65 -2.35 8.48
C GLU A 52 9.85 -0.87 8.86
N ARG A 53 9.34 0.03 8.02
CA ARG A 53 9.37 1.49 8.22
C ARG A 53 7.96 2.07 8.08
N ASN A 54 7.71 3.18 8.77
CA ASN A 54 6.43 3.87 8.75
C ASN A 54 5.97 4.18 7.32
N GLY A 55 4.85 3.59 6.91
CA GLY A 55 4.18 3.86 5.64
C GLY A 55 4.83 3.20 4.40
N VAL A 56 6.07 2.69 4.52
CA VAL A 56 6.76 2.05 3.39
C VAL A 56 5.97 0.80 3.00
N PRO A 57 5.62 0.61 1.72
CA PRO A 57 4.86 -0.55 1.30
C PRO A 57 5.55 -1.86 1.69
N ALA A 58 4.81 -2.74 2.34
CA ALA A 58 5.28 -4.05 2.78
C ALA A 58 4.34 -5.16 2.31
N LYS A 59 4.87 -6.39 2.24
CA LYS A 59 4.12 -7.57 1.80
C LYS A 59 4.17 -8.69 2.83
N TYR A 60 3.03 -9.34 2.99
CA TYR A 60 2.86 -10.57 3.74
C TYR A 60 2.24 -11.62 2.83
N TYR A 61 2.65 -12.88 2.95
CA TYR A 61 2.17 -13.96 2.10
C TYR A 61 1.49 -15.04 2.93
N VAL A 62 0.49 -15.67 2.34
CA VAL A 62 -0.10 -16.92 2.83
C VAL A 62 0.02 -17.97 1.73
N GLY A 63 0.66 -19.09 2.03
CA GLY A 63 0.73 -20.27 1.15
C GLY A 63 -0.22 -21.34 1.65
N ILE A 64 -1.01 -21.92 0.74
CA ILE A 64 -2.02 -22.93 1.07
C ILE A 64 -1.89 -24.10 0.11
N GLY A 65 -1.54 -25.27 0.63
CA GLY A 65 -1.45 -26.50 -0.15
C GLY A 65 -2.82 -27.03 -0.56
N ASP A 66 -2.98 -27.42 -1.82
CA ASP A 66 -4.15 -28.19 -2.28
C ASP A 66 -3.88 -29.69 -2.23
N ASN A 67 -2.69 -30.13 -2.65
CA ASN A 67 -2.30 -31.55 -2.72
C ASN A 67 -0.83 -31.77 -2.33
N VAL A 68 -0.34 -30.97 -1.38
CA VAL A 68 1.03 -31.08 -0.86
C VAL A 68 1.00 -31.28 0.65
N ASN A 69 2.00 -31.98 1.17
CA ASN A 69 2.18 -32.12 2.61
C ASN A 69 2.79 -30.83 3.21
N GLU A 70 2.90 -30.79 4.54
CA GLU A 70 3.39 -29.60 5.25
C GLU A 70 4.89 -29.33 4.99
N GLU A 71 5.71 -30.37 4.83
CA GLU A 71 7.14 -30.24 4.55
C GLU A 71 7.39 -29.62 3.17
N ASP A 72 6.67 -30.09 2.15
CA ASP A 72 6.72 -29.56 0.79
C ASP A 72 6.26 -28.09 0.77
N LEU A 73 5.17 -27.76 1.48
CA LEU A 73 4.68 -26.39 1.59
C LEU A 73 5.72 -25.45 2.25
N ILE A 74 6.41 -25.92 3.29
CA ILE A 74 7.52 -25.18 3.90
C ILE A 74 8.63 -24.95 2.88
N GLY A 75 9.01 -26.00 2.13
CA GLY A 75 9.99 -25.91 1.04
C GLY A 75 9.62 -24.85 0.01
N TYR A 76 8.38 -24.84 -0.47
CA TYR A 76 7.87 -23.81 -1.39
C TYR A 76 7.87 -22.41 -0.79
N SER A 77 7.76 -22.29 0.53
CA SER A 77 7.69 -21.03 1.26
C SER A 77 9.05 -20.51 1.74
N THR A 78 10.14 -21.21 1.42
CA THR A 78 11.52 -20.69 1.60
C THR A 78 11.88 -19.60 0.59
N ARG A 79 11.04 -19.36 -0.42
CA ARG A 79 11.21 -18.30 -1.41
C ARG A 79 11.00 -16.93 -0.76
N VAL A 80 11.77 -15.93 -1.21
CA VAL A 80 11.64 -14.53 -0.74
C VAL A 80 10.25 -13.97 -1.07
N GLU A 81 9.73 -14.31 -2.25
CA GLU A 81 8.38 -13.98 -2.70
C GLU A 81 7.87 -15.08 -3.66
N PRO A 82 6.57 -15.40 -3.68
CA PRO A 82 5.96 -16.21 -4.74
C PRO A 82 6.09 -15.51 -6.12
N ASP A 83 6.17 -16.27 -7.20
CA ASP A 83 6.26 -15.70 -8.56
C ASP A 83 4.91 -15.12 -9.01
N LEU A 84 3.84 -15.87 -8.75
CA LEU A 84 2.47 -15.51 -9.05
C LEU A 84 1.56 -15.82 -7.87
N VAL A 85 0.50 -15.04 -7.72
CA VAL A 85 -0.44 -15.13 -6.60
C VAL A 85 -1.89 -15.20 -7.08
N ASP A 86 -2.67 -15.97 -6.33
CA ASP A 86 -4.07 -16.23 -6.57
C ASP A 86 -4.93 -15.05 -6.14
N ALA A 87 -4.59 -14.45 -5.00
CA ALA A 87 -5.27 -13.27 -4.50
C ALA A 87 -4.29 -12.20 -4.01
N ILE A 88 -4.66 -10.94 -4.20
CA ILE A 88 -3.95 -9.78 -3.65
C ILE A 88 -4.93 -9.02 -2.74
N ILE A 89 -4.58 -8.83 -1.48
CA ILE A 89 -5.33 -8.01 -0.53
C ILE A 89 -4.57 -6.70 -0.34
N VAL A 90 -5.22 -5.57 -0.61
CA VAL A 90 -4.62 -4.24 -0.49
C VAL A 90 -5.29 -3.49 0.66
N LEU A 91 -4.54 -3.21 1.73
CA LEU A 91 -5.07 -2.61 2.96
C LEU A 91 -5.15 -1.07 2.94
N ASP A 92 -4.65 -0.45 1.88
CA ASP A 92 -4.70 1.00 1.64
C ASP A 92 -4.76 1.26 0.13
N ASP A 93 -5.81 1.93 -0.34
CA ASP A 93 -6.04 2.17 -1.77
C ASP A 93 -4.98 3.05 -2.45
N THR A 94 -4.21 3.82 -1.69
CA THR A 94 -3.14 4.66 -2.25
C THR A 94 -1.93 3.82 -2.68
N LEU A 95 -1.80 2.57 -2.20
CA LEU A 95 -0.80 1.60 -2.65
C LEU A 95 -1.04 1.13 -4.10
N LEU A 96 -2.24 1.35 -4.65
CA LEU A 96 -2.54 1.03 -6.05
C LEU A 96 -1.64 1.82 -7.02
N LYS A 97 -1.15 2.99 -6.60
CA LYS A 97 -0.28 3.88 -7.39
C LYS A 97 1.15 3.37 -7.54
N GLY A 98 1.53 2.31 -6.82
CA GLY A 98 2.86 1.71 -6.89
C GLY A 98 3.34 1.23 -5.52
N VAL A 99 4.02 0.09 -5.53
CA VAL A 99 4.56 -0.58 -4.34
C VAL A 99 6.06 -0.70 -4.48
N GLU A 100 6.80 -0.12 -3.54
CA GLU A 100 8.25 -0.21 -3.51
C GLU A 100 8.71 -0.76 -2.17
N SER A 101 9.50 -1.84 -2.21
CA SER A 101 10.10 -2.43 -1.02
C SER A 101 11.17 -1.51 -0.43
N TRP A 102 11.37 -1.62 0.89
CA TRP A 102 12.54 -1.04 1.55
C TRP A 102 13.87 -1.55 0.96
N ALA A 103 13.91 -2.79 0.46
CA ALA A 103 15.10 -3.38 -0.17
C ALA A 103 15.36 -2.91 -1.62
N TRP A 104 14.67 -1.86 -2.08
CA TRP A 104 14.83 -1.26 -3.41
C TRP A 104 14.68 -2.26 -4.57
N GLN A 105 13.44 -2.68 -4.82
CA GLN A 105 13.07 -3.55 -5.95
C GLN A 105 12.41 -2.76 -7.10
N GLY A 106 12.59 -1.43 -7.11
CA GLY A 106 11.84 -0.50 -7.97
C GLY A 106 10.36 -0.39 -7.59
N VAL A 107 9.69 0.56 -8.22
CA VAL A 107 8.25 0.79 -8.03
C VAL A 107 7.47 -0.23 -8.87
N GLN A 108 6.93 -1.25 -8.19
CA GLN A 108 6.15 -2.30 -8.83
C GLN A 108 4.68 -1.90 -8.99
N PRO A 109 4.03 -2.30 -10.09
CA PRO A 109 2.58 -2.20 -10.20
C PRO A 109 1.92 -3.13 -9.16
N ILE A 110 0.85 -2.67 -8.50
CA ILE A 110 0.21 -3.44 -7.41
C ILE A 110 -0.24 -4.84 -7.83
N ASN A 111 -0.64 -5.01 -9.09
CA ASN A 111 -1.12 -6.26 -9.64
C ASN A 111 -0.03 -7.07 -10.38
N LEU A 112 1.26 -6.74 -10.19
CA LEU A 112 2.38 -7.36 -10.91
C LEU A 112 2.26 -8.88 -10.97
N LYS A 113 2.08 -9.51 -9.80
CA LYS A 113 2.11 -10.97 -9.61
C LYS A 113 0.75 -11.66 -9.71
N LEU A 114 -0.32 -10.94 -10.00
CA LEU A 114 -1.65 -11.52 -10.06
C LEU A 114 -1.76 -12.54 -11.21
N LYS A 115 -2.26 -13.75 -10.94
CA LYS A 115 -2.56 -14.78 -11.95
C LYS A 115 -3.74 -14.37 -12.84
N SER A 116 -3.85 -15.00 -14.02
CA SER A 116 -5.09 -15.00 -14.80
C SER A 116 -6.23 -15.62 -13.97
N ASN A 117 -7.41 -14.99 -13.96
CA ASN A 117 -8.52 -15.31 -13.04
C ASN A 117 -8.23 -15.05 -11.54
N GLY A 118 -7.12 -14.37 -11.21
CA GLY A 118 -6.84 -13.94 -9.85
C GLY A 118 -7.82 -12.88 -9.36
N THR A 119 -7.84 -12.68 -8.05
CA THR A 119 -8.70 -11.68 -7.39
C THR A 119 -7.86 -10.66 -6.64
N MET A 120 -8.12 -9.37 -6.84
CA MET A 120 -7.62 -8.32 -5.94
C MET A 120 -8.77 -7.81 -5.07
N LEU A 121 -8.56 -7.75 -3.77
CA LEU A 121 -9.49 -7.22 -2.79
C LEU A 121 -8.88 -5.96 -2.15
N VAL A 122 -9.53 -4.81 -2.28
CA VAL A 122 -9.04 -3.52 -1.79
C VAL A 122 -9.93 -3.02 -0.66
N THR A 123 -9.35 -2.61 0.47
CA THR A 123 -10.09 -1.84 1.48
C THR A 123 -10.10 -0.36 1.07
N SER A 124 -11.27 0.17 0.73
CA SER A 124 -11.42 1.55 0.27
C SER A 124 -12.84 2.04 0.50
N THR A 125 -13.02 3.36 0.50
CA THR A 125 -14.35 4.00 0.40
C THR A 125 -14.69 4.46 -1.02
N LYS A 126 -13.78 4.27 -1.97
CA LYS A 126 -13.94 4.64 -3.37
C LYS A 126 -14.62 3.52 -4.16
N ARG A 127 -15.28 3.88 -5.26
CA ARG A 127 -15.88 2.90 -6.17
C ARG A 127 -14.81 2.23 -7.04
N ILE A 128 -15.11 1.04 -7.54
CA ILE A 128 -14.21 0.27 -8.42
C ILE A 128 -13.66 1.11 -9.59
N ASN A 129 -14.52 1.88 -10.27
CA ASN A 129 -14.12 2.69 -11.42
C ASN A 129 -13.18 3.86 -11.06
N GLU A 130 -13.18 4.31 -9.80
CA GLU A 130 -12.23 5.30 -9.31
C GLU A 130 -10.88 4.67 -9.03
N LEU A 131 -10.88 3.48 -8.41
CA LEU A 131 -9.65 2.72 -8.12
C LEU A 131 -8.92 2.28 -9.38
N LEU A 132 -9.65 1.92 -10.44
CA LEU A 132 -9.06 1.52 -11.72
C LEU A 132 -8.26 2.62 -12.41
N LYS A 133 -8.46 3.88 -12.04
CA LYS A 133 -7.63 5.01 -12.50
C LYS A 133 -6.21 4.98 -11.93
N MET A 134 -5.93 4.09 -10.99
CA MET A 134 -4.60 3.89 -10.39
C MET A 134 -4.03 2.51 -10.70
N ILE A 135 -4.84 1.57 -11.19
CA ILE A 135 -4.45 0.17 -11.37
C ILE A 135 -3.95 -0.06 -12.80
N PRO A 136 -2.75 -0.64 -12.98
CA PRO A 136 -2.22 -0.94 -14.31
C PRO A 136 -3.02 -1.99 -15.08
N LYS A 137 -3.14 -1.82 -16.39
CA LYS A 137 -3.84 -2.78 -17.26
C LYS A 137 -3.15 -4.15 -17.30
N LYS A 138 -3.96 -5.20 -17.47
CA LYS A 138 -3.51 -6.59 -17.69
C LYS A 138 -3.95 -7.09 -19.06
N ASP A 139 -3.24 -8.09 -19.57
CA ASP A 139 -3.50 -8.77 -20.83
C ASP A 139 -4.50 -9.95 -20.70
N PHE A 140 -5.05 -10.15 -19.50
CA PHE A 140 -6.06 -11.14 -19.15
C PHE A 140 -7.15 -10.54 -18.25
N ASN A 141 -8.27 -11.26 -18.13
CA ASN A 141 -9.37 -10.90 -17.22
C ASN A 141 -9.06 -11.35 -15.78
N TRP A 142 -9.50 -10.57 -14.81
CA TRP A 142 -9.32 -10.83 -13.38
C TRP A 142 -10.43 -10.15 -12.57
N THR A 143 -10.53 -10.42 -11.27
CA THR A 143 -11.62 -9.90 -10.42
C THR A 143 -11.11 -8.81 -9.49
N LEU A 144 -11.79 -7.66 -9.45
CA LEU A 144 -11.54 -6.60 -8.48
C LEU A 144 -12.72 -6.51 -7.51
N GLY A 145 -12.45 -6.74 -6.23
CA GLY A 145 -13.38 -6.54 -5.12
C GLY A 145 -12.98 -5.37 -4.23
N VAL A 146 -13.98 -4.72 -3.63
CA VAL A 146 -13.82 -3.61 -2.70
C VAL A 146 -14.58 -3.89 -1.42
N VAL A 147 -13.85 -3.86 -0.32
CA VAL A 147 -14.41 -3.85 1.04
C VAL A 147 -14.57 -2.39 1.45
N ASN A 148 -15.82 -1.95 1.63
CA ASN A 148 -16.10 -0.55 1.98
C ASN A 148 -15.67 -0.24 3.43
N THR A 149 -14.49 0.34 3.59
CA THR A 149 -13.95 0.76 4.89
C THR A 149 -12.85 1.81 4.72
N GLN A 150 -12.65 2.64 5.73
CA GLN A 150 -11.49 3.53 5.79
C GLN A 150 -10.21 2.72 6.06
N PRO A 151 -9.02 3.21 5.65
CA PRO A 151 -7.76 2.61 6.05
C PRO A 151 -7.65 2.49 7.58
N SER A 152 -7.31 1.29 8.05
CA SER A 152 -7.09 1.02 9.46
C SER A 152 -5.60 1.14 9.77
N PHE A 153 -5.19 2.28 10.36
CA PHE A 153 -3.81 2.54 10.75
C PHE A 153 -3.64 2.51 12.26
N SER A 154 -2.51 1.95 12.72
CA SER A 154 -2.06 1.94 14.11
C SER A 154 -0.54 1.95 14.18
N GLY A 155 0.05 2.73 15.08
CA GLY A 155 1.49 2.77 15.31
C GLY A 155 2.04 1.46 15.88
N LEU A 156 3.37 1.36 15.95
CA LEU A 156 4.10 0.13 16.28
C LEU A 156 3.60 -0.62 17.54
N TRP A 157 3.21 0.14 18.57
CA TRP A 157 2.81 -0.40 19.86
C TRP A 157 1.29 -0.56 20.03
N ALA A 158 0.50 -0.03 19.10
CA ALA A 158 -0.96 -0.06 19.13
C ALA A 158 -1.51 -1.10 18.14
N PHE A 159 -2.74 -1.53 18.37
CA PHE A 159 -3.55 -2.23 17.38
C PHE A 159 -4.94 -1.61 17.39
N LYS A 160 -5.42 -1.17 16.23
CA LYS A 160 -6.75 -0.62 16.08
C LYS A 160 -7.70 -1.75 15.67
N ASP A 161 -8.40 -2.32 16.64
CA ASP A 161 -9.41 -3.36 16.40
C ASP A 161 -10.73 -2.73 15.93
N ASP A 162 -10.75 -2.27 14.67
CA ASP A 162 -11.92 -1.66 14.01
C ASP A 162 -12.68 -2.63 13.10
N LEU A 163 -12.49 -3.93 13.34
CA LEU A 163 -13.10 -5.04 12.61
C LEU A 163 -12.74 -5.11 11.11
N THR A 164 -11.67 -4.42 10.70
CA THR A 164 -11.20 -4.45 9.31
C THR A 164 -10.80 -5.87 8.87
N MET A 165 -10.21 -6.67 9.75
CA MET A 165 -9.81 -8.05 9.43
C MET A 165 -11.02 -8.95 9.13
N GLU A 166 -12.11 -8.83 9.90
CA GLU A 166 -13.36 -9.55 9.67
C GLU A 166 -13.97 -9.18 8.32
N LYS A 167 -13.97 -7.89 7.98
CA LYS A 167 -14.48 -7.44 6.68
C LYS A 167 -13.65 -7.98 5.52
N VAL A 168 -12.33 -7.99 5.66
CA VAL A 168 -11.42 -8.55 4.65
C VAL A 168 -11.63 -10.06 4.50
N TRP A 169 -11.74 -10.82 5.59
CA TRP A 169 -12.01 -12.26 5.50
C TRP A 169 -13.36 -12.56 4.87
N GLY A 170 -14.42 -11.83 5.23
CA GLY A 170 -15.74 -11.99 4.61
C GLY A 170 -15.71 -11.74 3.10
N GLY A 171 -15.06 -10.64 2.69
CA GLY A 171 -14.87 -10.33 1.26
C GLY A 171 -14.04 -11.39 0.53
N LEU A 172 -12.95 -11.87 1.13
CA LEU A 172 -12.13 -12.93 0.53
C LEU A 172 -12.91 -14.24 0.41
N ALA A 173 -13.63 -14.67 1.45
CA ALA A 173 -14.42 -15.89 1.43
C ALA A 173 -15.53 -15.86 0.36
N LYS A 174 -16.08 -14.68 0.07
CA LYS A 174 -17.05 -14.49 -1.01
C LYS A 174 -16.42 -14.65 -2.38
N LEU A 175 -15.27 -14.01 -2.60
CA LEU A 175 -14.65 -13.93 -3.92
C LEU A 175 -13.76 -15.12 -4.26
N ARG A 176 -13.23 -15.79 -3.24
CA ARG A 176 -12.30 -16.92 -3.34
C ARG A 176 -12.63 -17.99 -2.28
N PRO A 177 -13.82 -18.64 -2.39
CA PRO A 177 -14.19 -19.75 -1.52
C PRO A 177 -13.23 -20.95 -1.62
N ASP A 178 -12.47 -21.01 -2.71
CA ASP A 178 -11.41 -22.00 -2.94
C ASP A 178 -10.10 -21.69 -2.17
N ILE A 179 -9.99 -20.53 -1.52
CA ILE A 179 -8.91 -20.14 -0.60
C ILE A 179 -9.39 -20.34 0.84
N ILE A 180 -10.50 -19.70 1.21
CA ILE A 180 -11.19 -19.88 2.49
C ILE A 180 -12.70 -19.85 2.27
N ASP A 181 -13.45 -20.75 2.90
CA ASP A 181 -14.92 -20.72 2.87
C ASP A 181 -15.52 -20.06 4.12
N LEU A 182 -16.78 -19.66 4.00
CA LEU A 182 -17.50 -18.93 5.05
C LEU A 182 -17.75 -19.78 6.30
N ASP A 183 -17.99 -21.08 6.15
CA ASP A 183 -18.39 -21.95 7.25
C ASP A 183 -17.21 -22.19 8.21
N HIS A 184 -16.05 -22.55 7.66
CA HIS A 184 -14.82 -22.72 8.44
C HIS A 184 -14.31 -21.38 8.98
N LEU A 185 -14.50 -20.29 8.24
CA LEU A 185 -14.17 -18.94 8.72
C LEU A 185 -15.01 -18.59 9.97
N ILE A 186 -16.32 -18.84 9.94
CA ILE A 186 -17.19 -18.61 11.11
C ILE A 186 -16.74 -19.47 12.29
N LYS A 187 -16.38 -20.74 12.06
CA LYS A 187 -15.85 -21.63 13.10
C LYS A 187 -14.52 -21.12 13.71
N TYR A 188 -13.65 -20.51 12.90
CA TYR A 188 -12.44 -19.86 13.41
C TYR A 188 -12.79 -18.61 14.24
N VAL A 189 -13.67 -17.76 13.72
CA VAL A 189 -14.05 -16.49 14.38
C VAL A 189 -14.85 -16.73 15.66
N SER A 190 -15.63 -17.80 15.75
CA SER A 190 -16.40 -18.14 16.97
C SER A 190 -15.54 -18.44 18.18
N LYS A 191 -14.24 -18.70 17.99
CA LYS A 191 -13.25 -18.94 19.06
C LYS A 191 -12.63 -17.63 19.58
N LYS A 192 -12.94 -16.47 18.98
CA LYS A 192 -12.41 -15.15 19.39
C LYS A 192 -13.34 -14.45 20.38
N GLN A 193 -12.81 -13.47 21.10
CA GLN A 193 -13.60 -12.53 21.90
C GLN A 193 -14.60 -11.76 21.02
N ASP A 194 -15.78 -11.44 21.57
CA ASP A 194 -16.87 -10.74 20.87
C ASP A 194 -17.33 -11.47 19.60
N ALA A 195 -17.37 -12.80 19.67
CA ALA A 195 -17.67 -13.70 18.55
C ALA A 195 -18.91 -13.27 17.74
N ASP A 196 -20.04 -12.99 18.40
CA ASP A 196 -21.29 -12.63 17.70
C ASP A 196 -21.14 -11.38 16.83
N LYS A 197 -20.44 -10.35 17.33
CA LYS A 197 -20.16 -9.10 16.60
C LYS A 197 -19.19 -9.33 15.44
N ARG A 198 -18.18 -10.16 15.64
CA ARG A 198 -17.21 -10.48 14.58
C ARG A 198 -17.85 -11.32 13.49
N ILE A 199 -18.65 -12.33 13.86
CA ILE A 199 -19.39 -13.18 12.93
C ILE A 199 -20.39 -12.35 12.13
N SER A 200 -21.14 -11.44 12.76
CA SER A 200 -22.06 -10.57 12.03
C SER A 200 -21.33 -9.70 11.01
N THR A 201 -20.17 -9.14 11.39
CA THR A 201 -19.33 -8.33 10.50
C THR A 201 -18.78 -9.15 9.31
N VAL A 202 -18.33 -10.39 9.54
CA VAL A 202 -17.90 -11.30 8.47
C VAL A 202 -19.05 -11.54 7.49
N LYS A 203 -20.25 -11.87 7.99
CA LYS A 203 -21.42 -12.17 7.15
C LYS A 203 -21.90 -10.95 6.36
N GLU A 204 -21.86 -9.78 6.99
CA GLU A 204 -22.18 -8.52 6.33
C GLU A 204 -21.19 -8.24 5.19
N ALA A 205 -19.89 -8.34 5.45
CA ALA A 205 -18.87 -8.11 4.43
C ALA A 205 -18.91 -9.15 3.30
N TYR A 206 -19.17 -10.42 3.62
CA TYR A 206 -19.37 -11.48 2.63
C TYR A 206 -20.54 -11.17 1.68
N SER A 207 -21.60 -10.53 2.19
CA SER A 207 -22.80 -10.21 1.43
C SER A 207 -22.69 -8.88 0.68
N SER A 208 -21.95 -7.92 1.22
CA SER A 208 -21.90 -6.53 0.75
C SER A 208 -20.65 -6.15 -0.04
N VAL A 209 -19.64 -7.03 -0.12
CA VAL A 209 -18.44 -6.78 -0.94
C VAL A 209 -18.85 -6.45 -2.37
N ASP A 210 -18.44 -5.27 -2.85
CA ASP A 210 -18.66 -4.85 -4.23
C ASP A 210 -17.56 -5.46 -5.09
N TYR A 211 -17.89 -6.06 -6.22
CA TYR A 211 -16.89 -6.65 -7.09
C TYR A 211 -17.35 -6.72 -8.54
N ARG A 212 -16.36 -6.73 -9.45
CA ARG A 212 -16.60 -7.03 -10.85
C ARG A 212 -15.39 -7.68 -11.50
N THR A 213 -15.63 -8.30 -12.64
CA THR A 213 -14.56 -8.66 -13.57
C THR A 213 -13.99 -7.39 -14.20
N VAL A 214 -12.67 -7.28 -14.18
CA VAL A 214 -11.88 -6.31 -14.91
C VAL A 214 -11.44 -6.99 -16.20
N MET A 215 -11.88 -6.45 -17.34
CA MET A 215 -11.57 -7.00 -18.65
C MET A 215 -10.12 -6.69 -19.04
N LYS A 216 -9.56 -7.54 -19.88
CA LYS A 216 -8.27 -7.31 -20.55
C LYS A 216 -8.21 -5.89 -21.11
N GLY A 217 -7.12 -5.18 -20.80
CA GLY A 217 -6.88 -3.83 -21.27
C GLY A 217 -7.50 -2.71 -20.43
N GLU A 218 -8.39 -3.02 -19.48
CA GLU A 218 -8.88 -2.03 -18.51
C GLU A 218 -7.80 -1.68 -17.47
N GLY A 219 -7.66 -0.38 -17.17
CA GLY A 219 -6.66 0.17 -16.23
C GLY A 219 -5.85 1.29 -16.87
N ILE A 220 -4.76 1.67 -16.23
CA ILE A 220 -3.81 2.70 -16.73
C ILE A 220 -2.59 2.06 -17.40
N ASP A 221 -1.93 2.86 -18.24
CA ASP A 221 -0.56 2.59 -18.63
C ASP A 221 0.36 2.82 -17.43
N PHE A 222 1.26 1.86 -17.18
CA PHE A 222 2.21 1.90 -16.09
C PHE A 222 3.58 1.47 -16.59
N VAL A 223 4.57 2.33 -16.44
CA VAL A 223 5.95 2.03 -16.84
C VAL A 223 6.64 1.34 -15.67
N TYR A 224 6.78 0.02 -15.76
CA TYR A 224 7.55 -0.76 -14.80
C TYR A 224 8.94 -1.07 -15.35
N ASN A 225 9.96 -0.46 -14.74
CA ASN A 225 11.35 -0.71 -15.05
C ASN A 225 11.99 -1.42 -13.84
N PRO A 226 12.07 -2.77 -13.84
CA PRO A 226 12.73 -3.48 -12.76
C PRO A 226 14.20 -3.03 -12.65
N PRO A 227 14.74 -2.81 -11.43
CA PRO A 227 16.12 -2.45 -11.27
C PRO A 227 17.03 -3.58 -11.76
N ARG A 228 18.08 -3.23 -12.49
CA ARG A 228 19.13 -4.18 -12.87
C ARG A 228 20.01 -4.44 -11.66
N LEU A 229 19.99 -5.67 -11.17
CA LEU A 229 20.92 -6.09 -10.12
C LEU A 229 22.34 -6.18 -10.70
N LEU A 230 23.31 -5.68 -9.94
CA LEU A 230 24.71 -5.83 -10.28
C LEU A 230 25.10 -7.31 -10.15
N THR A 231 25.88 -7.80 -11.09
CA THR A 231 26.56 -9.09 -10.95
C THR A 231 27.66 -8.99 -9.90
N TRP A 232 28.12 -10.13 -9.37
CA TRP A 232 29.22 -10.15 -8.39
C TRP A 232 30.53 -9.54 -8.94
N GLN A 233 30.70 -9.49 -10.27
CA GLN A 233 31.86 -8.89 -10.95
C GLN A 233 31.75 -7.37 -11.08
N GLU A 234 30.53 -6.82 -11.05
CA GLU A 234 30.28 -5.37 -11.17
C GLU A 234 30.24 -4.68 -9.81
N MET A 235 30.08 -5.44 -8.72
CA MET A 235 30.17 -4.91 -7.37
C MET A 235 31.60 -4.45 -7.09
N LEU A 236 31.75 -3.25 -6.53
CA LEU A 236 33.05 -2.76 -6.10
C LEU A 236 33.58 -3.61 -4.94
N GLU A 237 34.91 -3.69 -4.83
CA GLU A 237 35.59 -4.38 -3.75
C GLU A 237 35.05 -3.91 -2.38
N GLY A 238 34.81 -4.86 -1.47
CA GLY A 238 34.23 -4.57 -0.17
C GLY A 238 32.79 -4.04 -0.24
N THR A 239 32.07 -4.23 -1.35
CA THR A 239 30.69 -3.73 -1.57
C THR A 239 30.56 -2.21 -1.38
N VAL A 240 31.62 -1.47 -1.72
CA VAL A 240 31.64 -0.01 -1.59
C VAL A 240 30.58 0.62 -2.51
N ILE A 241 29.80 1.56 -1.97
CA ILE A 241 28.81 2.34 -2.72
C ILE A 241 29.29 3.79 -2.81
N PRO A 242 29.49 4.36 -4.02
CA PRO A 242 29.86 5.75 -4.19
C PRO A 242 28.83 6.70 -3.55
N ALA A 243 29.33 7.71 -2.83
CA ALA A 243 28.47 8.72 -2.22
C ALA A 243 27.78 9.60 -3.28
N VAL A 244 26.55 10.01 -2.99
CA VAL A 244 25.83 11.00 -3.80
C VAL A 244 26.55 12.36 -3.69
N PRO A 245 26.81 13.06 -4.81
CA PRO A 245 27.40 14.40 -4.76
C PRO A 245 26.59 15.37 -3.91
N ARG A 246 27.28 16.31 -3.23
CA ARG A 246 26.61 17.34 -2.42
C ARG A 246 25.60 18.13 -3.26
N GLY A 247 24.44 18.41 -2.68
CA GLY A 247 23.35 19.12 -3.34
C GLY A 247 22.52 18.28 -4.31
N LYS A 248 22.78 16.97 -4.42
CA LYS A 248 21.96 16.04 -5.20
C LYS A 248 21.23 15.05 -4.29
N ARG A 249 20.04 14.63 -4.70
CA ARG A 249 19.31 13.51 -4.08
C ARG A 249 19.76 12.20 -4.70
N ASN A 250 19.59 11.10 -3.96
CA ASN A 250 19.85 9.76 -4.48
C ASN A 250 18.76 9.37 -5.49
N GLU A 251 19.10 9.27 -6.78
CA GLU A 251 18.15 8.88 -7.83
C GLU A 251 17.61 7.46 -7.67
N LEU A 252 18.39 6.58 -7.01
CA LEU A 252 18.01 5.20 -6.71
C LEU A 252 17.20 5.06 -5.42
N PHE A 253 16.91 6.15 -4.71
CA PHE A 253 16.20 6.07 -3.43
C PHE A 253 15.07 7.09 -3.36
N LYS A 254 14.19 6.98 -4.35
CA LYS A 254 12.89 7.65 -4.34
C LYS A 254 11.98 6.91 -3.36
N ARG A 255 11.12 7.64 -2.65
CA ARG A 255 10.23 7.07 -1.62
C ARG A 255 8.79 7.56 -1.75
N GLY A 256 8.43 8.10 -2.91
CA GLY A 256 7.16 8.75 -3.16
C GLY A 256 5.95 7.83 -2.93
N THR A 257 6.10 6.52 -3.12
CA THR A 257 5.08 5.48 -2.91
C THR A 257 4.72 5.27 -1.43
N THR A 258 5.53 5.77 -0.49
CA THR A 258 5.32 5.70 0.97
C THR A 258 4.12 6.53 1.44
N LYS A 259 3.69 7.51 0.64
CA LYS A 259 2.64 8.46 1.00
C LYS A 259 1.25 7.85 0.92
N PHE A 260 0.45 8.09 1.96
CA PHE A 260 -1.01 8.02 1.92
C PHE A 260 -1.64 9.43 1.96
N GLU A 261 -0.88 10.44 2.39
CA GLU A 261 -1.18 11.86 2.26
C GLU A 261 0.07 12.61 1.76
N ARG A 262 -0.12 13.74 1.08
CA ARG A 262 0.96 14.66 0.69
C ARG A 262 0.65 16.11 1.07
N PRO A 263 1.67 16.94 1.35
CA PRO A 263 1.46 18.35 1.67
C PRO A 263 1.18 19.17 0.40
N THR A 264 0.20 20.06 0.46
CA THR A 264 -0.06 21.11 -0.54
C THR A 264 0.33 22.46 0.02
N VAL A 265 0.96 23.33 -0.79
CA VAL A 265 1.53 24.61 -0.32
C VAL A 265 0.77 25.78 -0.94
N ASP A 266 0.32 26.73 -0.13
CA ASP A 266 -0.19 28.01 -0.60
C ASP A 266 0.94 29.05 -0.61
N PHE A 267 1.56 29.25 -1.79
CA PHE A 267 2.68 30.17 -1.95
C PHE A 267 2.29 31.65 -1.78
N ASP A 268 1.00 31.99 -1.88
CA ASP A 268 0.54 33.38 -1.76
C ASP A 268 0.48 33.86 -0.31
N ILE A 269 0.31 32.94 0.65
CA ILE A 269 0.33 33.24 2.08
C ILE A 269 1.63 32.79 2.77
N CYS A 270 2.51 32.11 2.04
CA CYS A 270 3.79 31.64 2.58
C CYS A 270 4.73 32.83 2.88
N ILE A 271 5.19 32.90 4.13
CA ILE A 271 6.10 33.94 4.64
C ILE A 271 7.60 33.59 4.48
N LYS A 272 7.93 32.52 3.76
CA LYS A 272 9.32 32.10 3.45
C LYS A 272 10.21 31.86 4.69
N CYS A 273 9.62 31.45 5.82
CA CYS A 273 10.34 31.26 7.09
C CYS A 273 11.28 30.04 7.14
N LYS A 274 11.36 29.22 6.08
CA LYS A 274 12.26 28.06 5.96
C LYS A 274 12.00 26.89 6.93
N LEU A 275 11.03 26.98 7.85
CA LEU A 275 10.77 25.91 8.83
C LEU A 275 10.42 24.57 8.16
N CYS A 276 9.58 24.57 7.11
CA CYS A 276 9.26 23.34 6.36
C CYS A 276 10.49 22.67 5.73
N TRP A 277 11.49 23.45 5.35
CA TRP A 277 12.76 22.96 4.80
C TRP A 277 13.66 22.42 5.91
N ILE A 278 13.85 23.16 7.01
CA ILE A 278 14.75 22.77 8.13
C ILE A 278 14.26 21.47 8.80
N TYR A 279 12.96 21.35 9.01
CA TYR A 279 12.37 20.22 9.75
C TYR A 279 12.00 19.03 8.84
N CYS A 280 12.26 19.08 7.53
CA CYS A 280 12.00 17.94 6.66
C CYS A 280 13.07 16.86 6.87
N PRO A 281 12.72 15.69 7.44
CA PRO A 281 13.71 14.65 7.73
C PRO A 281 14.25 13.96 6.46
N ASP A 282 13.55 14.13 5.34
CA ASP A 282 13.87 13.55 4.04
C ASP A 282 14.44 14.59 3.06
N GLU A 283 14.68 15.83 3.51
CA GLU A 283 15.23 16.92 2.68
C GLU A 283 14.51 17.08 1.33
N CYS A 284 13.18 16.99 1.34
CA CYS A 284 12.38 16.99 0.10
C CYS A 284 12.11 18.38 -0.48
N PHE A 285 12.54 19.44 0.19
CA PHE A 285 12.31 20.81 -0.25
C PHE A 285 13.57 21.40 -0.90
N ASP A 286 13.42 21.98 -2.08
CA ASP A 286 14.46 22.76 -2.76
C ASP A 286 14.18 24.25 -2.61
N GLU A 287 15.22 25.03 -2.36
CA GLU A 287 15.13 26.49 -2.37
C GLU A 287 14.97 26.99 -3.81
N THR A 288 14.01 27.88 -4.01
CA THR A 288 13.67 28.46 -5.32
C THR A 288 14.31 29.85 -5.48
N PRO A 289 14.49 30.36 -6.71
CA PRO A 289 15.16 31.65 -6.93
C PRO A 289 14.51 32.86 -6.26
N ASP A 290 13.20 32.82 -6.00
CA ASP A 290 12.45 33.87 -5.31
C ASP A 290 12.25 33.59 -3.80
N GLY A 291 12.99 32.63 -3.24
CA GLY A 291 13.08 32.38 -1.79
C GLY A 291 11.94 31.53 -1.21
N TYR A 292 11.12 30.90 -2.05
CA TYR A 292 10.20 29.84 -1.62
C TYR A 292 10.89 28.48 -1.54
N TYR A 293 10.18 27.48 -1.02
CA TYR A 293 10.66 26.11 -0.87
C TYR A 293 9.71 25.17 -1.57
N ASP A 294 10.20 24.48 -2.59
CA ASP A 294 9.40 23.63 -3.46
C ASP A 294 9.65 22.15 -3.18
N ILE A 295 8.59 21.36 -3.12
CA ILE A 295 8.68 19.97 -2.67
C ILE A 295 8.83 18.99 -3.86
N ALA A 296 9.83 18.13 -3.77
CA ALA A 296 10.02 16.99 -4.66
C ALA A 296 9.14 15.81 -4.20
N TYR A 297 7.96 15.66 -4.82
CA TYR A 297 6.98 14.65 -4.40
C TYR A 297 7.39 13.21 -4.66
N ASP A 298 8.35 12.96 -5.55
CA ASP A 298 8.92 11.63 -5.77
C ASP A 298 9.83 11.17 -4.61
N TYR A 299 10.30 12.10 -3.77
CA TYR A 299 11.05 11.82 -2.54
C TYR A 299 10.21 11.93 -1.27
N CYS A 300 9.22 12.82 -1.26
CA CYS A 300 8.38 13.06 -0.10
C CYS A 300 7.72 11.76 0.39
N VAL A 301 7.84 11.46 1.69
CA VAL A 301 7.21 10.31 2.35
C VAL A 301 5.89 10.64 3.05
N GLY A 302 5.46 11.92 3.01
CA GLY A 302 4.13 12.31 3.51
C GLY A 302 4.00 12.34 5.03
N CYS A 303 5.11 12.51 5.76
CA CYS A 303 5.10 12.49 7.22
C CYS A 303 4.32 13.64 7.88
N GLY A 304 4.07 14.72 7.14
CA GLY A 304 3.29 15.88 7.59
C GLY A 304 3.99 16.82 8.58
N ILE A 305 5.26 16.60 8.92
CA ILE A 305 6.03 17.49 9.82
C ILE A 305 6.02 18.93 9.28
N CYS A 306 6.16 19.11 7.96
CA CYS A 306 6.11 20.42 7.33
C CYS A 306 4.79 21.17 7.55
N ALA A 307 3.67 20.46 7.66
CA ALA A 307 2.38 21.05 7.99
C ALA A 307 2.31 21.42 9.49
N ASP A 308 2.85 20.56 10.35
CA ASP A 308 2.86 20.76 11.82
C ASP A 308 3.71 21.97 12.25
N VAL A 309 4.85 22.19 11.60
CA VAL A 309 5.77 23.29 11.96
C VAL A 309 5.45 24.61 11.24
N CYS A 310 4.49 24.62 10.30
CA CYS A 310 4.19 25.83 9.55
C CYS A 310 3.44 26.83 10.45
N PRO A 311 3.99 28.04 10.69
CA PRO A 311 3.36 29.01 11.58
C PRO A 311 2.18 29.74 10.94
N VAL A 312 2.03 29.64 9.61
CA VAL A 312 0.93 30.25 8.86
C VAL A 312 -0.19 29.22 8.71
N LYS A 313 -1.33 29.53 9.31
CA LYS A 313 -2.52 28.69 9.23
C LYS A 313 -2.90 28.40 7.78
N ASP A 314 -3.17 27.13 7.50
CA ASP A 314 -3.57 26.61 6.18
C ASP A 314 -2.58 26.91 5.02
N CYS A 315 -1.34 27.33 5.30
CA CYS A 315 -0.29 27.47 4.29
C CYS A 315 0.12 26.09 3.75
N ILE A 316 0.43 25.15 4.64
CA ILE A 316 0.71 23.76 4.27
C ILE A 316 -0.41 22.87 4.81
N VAL A 317 -1.07 22.14 3.91
CA VAL A 317 -2.20 21.26 4.26
C VAL A 317 -1.96 19.88 3.66
N MET A 318 -2.02 18.84 4.51
CA MET A 318 -1.97 17.45 4.08
C MET A 318 -3.27 17.07 3.37
N VAL A 319 -3.15 16.40 2.23
CA VAL A 319 -4.26 15.95 1.39
C VAL A 319 -4.02 14.50 0.98
N ASP A 320 -5.09 13.71 0.94
CA ASP A 320 -5.10 12.31 0.55
C ASP A 320 -4.38 12.09 -0.80
N GLU A 321 -3.44 11.14 -0.83
CA GLU A 321 -2.56 10.86 -1.97
C GLU A 321 -3.33 10.41 -3.22
N SER A 322 -4.54 9.85 -3.06
CA SER A 322 -5.39 9.43 -4.19
C SER A 322 -5.96 10.59 -5.00
N MET A 323 -5.92 11.82 -4.48
CA MET A 323 -6.36 13.03 -5.19
C MET A 323 -5.37 13.47 -6.28
N PHE A 324 -4.21 12.82 -6.38
CA PHE A 324 -3.12 13.22 -7.26
C PHE A 324 -2.78 12.12 -8.26
N THR A 325 -2.56 12.48 -9.52
CA THR A 325 -2.19 11.55 -10.59
C THR A 325 -0.71 11.56 -10.94
N ASP A 326 0.03 12.57 -10.48
CA ASP A 326 1.43 12.80 -10.83
C ASP A 326 2.27 13.31 -9.64
N TYR A 327 3.56 13.54 -9.89
CA TYR A 327 4.51 14.14 -8.95
C TYR A 327 4.99 15.52 -9.43
N ARG A 328 4.17 16.27 -10.17
CA ARG A 328 4.54 17.64 -10.59
C ARG A 328 4.81 18.51 -9.38
N ARG A 329 5.81 19.37 -9.51
CA ARG A 329 6.24 20.22 -8.41
C ARG A 329 5.28 21.39 -8.24
N PRO A 330 4.82 21.68 -7.01
CA PRO A 330 3.76 22.67 -6.80
C PRO A 330 4.23 24.10 -7.09
N TYR A 331 5.49 24.44 -6.86
CA TYR A 331 6.01 25.76 -7.23
C TYR A 331 6.00 25.99 -8.74
N GLU A 332 6.41 24.99 -9.53
CA GLU A 332 6.37 25.05 -11.00
C GLU A 332 4.93 25.32 -11.47
N MET A 333 3.96 24.54 -10.96
CA MET A 333 2.54 24.74 -11.25
C MET A 333 2.05 26.15 -10.87
N TRP A 334 2.51 26.70 -9.74
CA TRP A 334 2.15 28.05 -9.28
C TRP A 334 2.76 29.14 -10.16
N LYS A 335 4.02 28.99 -10.59
CA LYS A 335 4.71 29.95 -11.46
C LYS A 335 4.15 29.97 -12.87
N GLU A 336 3.76 28.81 -13.40
CA GLU A 336 3.11 28.70 -14.71
C GLU A 336 1.79 29.48 -14.75
N ASN A 337 0.92 29.28 -13.76
CA ASN A 337 -0.36 29.98 -13.69
C ASN A 337 -0.92 30.01 -12.26
N LYS A 338 -0.79 31.16 -11.60
CA LYS A 338 -1.26 31.36 -10.22
C LYS A 338 -2.75 31.16 -10.03
N ILE A 339 -3.58 31.58 -11.01
CA ILE A 339 -5.04 31.47 -10.92
C ILE A 339 -5.43 29.99 -10.96
N LYS A 340 -4.94 29.26 -11.97
CA LYS A 340 -5.17 27.83 -12.12
C LYS A 340 -4.64 27.04 -10.92
N TYR A 341 -3.48 27.44 -10.38
CA TYR A 341 -2.93 26.83 -9.18
C TYR A 341 -3.84 27.01 -7.96
N LYS A 342 -4.40 28.21 -7.73
CA LYS A 342 -5.35 28.44 -6.64
C LYS A 342 -6.63 27.62 -6.78
N GLU A 343 -7.17 27.52 -7.99
CA GLU A 343 -8.35 26.69 -8.27
C GLU A 343 -8.05 25.21 -8.01
N TRP A 344 -6.89 24.73 -8.48
CA TRP A 344 -6.40 23.39 -8.18
C TRP A 344 -6.25 23.16 -6.68
N LEU A 345 -5.59 24.08 -5.96
CA LEU A 345 -5.36 24.02 -4.52
C LEU A 345 -6.68 23.93 -3.75
N LYS A 346 -7.66 24.75 -4.13
CA LYS A 346 -9.02 24.72 -3.57
C LYS A 346 -9.69 23.37 -3.83
N SER A 347 -9.59 22.84 -5.05
CA SER A 347 -10.21 21.56 -5.42
C SER A 347 -9.65 20.37 -4.62
N VAL A 348 -8.32 20.27 -4.49
CA VAL A 348 -7.68 19.16 -3.76
C VAL A 348 -7.88 19.30 -2.24
N ARG A 349 -7.92 20.54 -1.72
CA ARG A 349 -8.20 20.80 -0.31
C ARG A 349 -9.69 20.68 0.05
N GLN A 350 -10.61 20.76 -0.90
CA GLN A 350 -12.03 20.53 -0.63
C GLN A 350 -12.31 19.06 -0.26
N ALA A 351 -11.49 18.14 -0.77
CA ALA A 351 -11.51 16.73 -0.40
C ALA A 351 -10.80 16.45 0.94
N ARG A 352 -10.39 17.49 1.69
CA ARG A 352 -9.72 17.36 2.99
C ARG A 352 -10.63 16.60 3.95
N LYS A 353 -10.23 15.37 4.25
CA LYS A 353 -10.61 14.70 5.49
C LYS A 353 -9.74 15.27 6.63
N GLU A 354 -10.19 15.15 7.87
CA GLU A 354 -9.29 15.36 9.01
C GLU A 354 -8.04 14.50 8.83
N ARG A 355 -6.88 14.99 9.27
CA ARG A 355 -5.61 14.26 9.15
C ARG A 355 -5.81 12.86 9.72
N VAL A 356 -5.31 11.84 9.02
CA VAL A 356 -5.51 10.47 9.47
C VAL A 356 -4.82 10.27 10.81
N TYR A 357 -5.62 10.09 11.86
CA TYR A 357 -5.10 9.81 13.19
C TYR A 357 -4.49 8.41 13.23
N VAL A 358 -3.21 8.31 13.62
CA VAL A 358 -2.52 7.04 13.79
C VAL A 358 -2.18 6.85 15.27
N PRO A 359 -2.93 6.01 16.01
CA PRO A 359 -2.67 5.75 17.42
C PRO A 359 -1.19 5.39 17.68
N GLY A 360 -0.54 6.06 18.62
CA GLY A 360 0.85 5.77 18.98
C GLY A 360 1.93 6.49 18.15
N LEU A 361 1.57 7.35 17.19
CA LEU A 361 2.50 8.31 16.56
C LEU A 361 2.48 9.71 17.19
N GLY A 362 1.62 9.94 18.19
CA GLY A 362 1.57 11.22 18.92
C GLY A 362 1.07 12.41 18.10
N ARG A 363 0.50 12.18 16.91
CA ARG A 363 -0.04 13.19 15.99
C ARG A 363 -1.15 12.64 15.12
#